data_AF-A0A7C7AJT6-F1
#
_entry.id   AF-A0A7C7AJT6-F1
#
_cell.length_a   1.000
_cell.length_b   1.000
_cell.length_c   1.000
_cell.angle_alpha   90.00
_cell.angle_beta   90.00
_cell.angle_gamma   90.00
#
_symmetry.space_group_name_H-M   'P 1'
#
loop_
_entity.id
_entity.type
_entity.pdbx_description
1 polymer ?
#
loop_
_entity_poly.entity_id
_entity_poly.type
_entity_poly.pdbx_seq_one_letter_code
_entity_poly.pdbx_strand_id
1 'polypeptide(L)'
;MARIKRVYSRRRRRINYRRVALLLGGLVLIILLIVKIFTKNRYVSHIEKALDGDITQMSGSISTVSVIDATVYENEGIRYTNQHEDIKRLMTFEGSLPEDADKVDDVKTLLKNMIISEKTQVLDDLPRKEDGYYWIEADIFTKDKFLIFKTEDEYNFDLYYDIEDKTVYVKEKYYDEFSKKYNKVKFQGYKATDQFIDILNDLTS
;
A
#
# COMPACT_ATOMS: atom_id res chain seq x y z
N MET A 1 -56.94 28.88 -61.06
CA MET A 1 -55.51 28.62 -60.73
C MET A 1 -55.34 28.64 -59.22
N ALA A 2 -55.10 27.51 -58.56
CA ALA A 2 -54.85 27.45 -57.12
C ALA A 2 -53.34 27.24 -56.85
N ARG A 3 -52.72 28.18 -56.12
CA ARG A 3 -51.31 28.07 -55.67
C ARG A 3 -51.22 27.11 -54.50
N ILE A 4 -50.49 26.00 -54.67
CA ILE A 4 -50.15 25.07 -53.59
C ILE A 4 -48.99 25.66 -52.78
N LYS A 5 -49.25 26.09 -51.53
CA LYS A 5 -48.19 26.38 -50.55
C LYS A 5 -47.66 25.06 -49.98
N ARG A 6 -46.40 24.71 -50.25
CA ARG A 6 -45.71 23.62 -49.56
C ARG A 6 -45.18 24.13 -48.22
N VAL A 7 -45.70 23.59 -47.12
CA VAL A 7 -45.14 23.79 -45.78
C VAL A 7 -44.08 22.71 -45.54
N TYR A 8 -42.81 23.11 -45.46
CA TYR A 8 -41.73 22.23 -45.02
C TYR A 8 -41.85 21.98 -43.52
N SER A 9 -42.30 20.79 -43.13
CA SER A 9 -42.27 20.37 -41.73
C SER A 9 -40.83 19.96 -41.33
N ARG A 10 -40.18 20.75 -40.48
CA ARG A 10 -38.92 20.38 -39.82
C ARG A 10 -39.17 19.15 -38.93
N ARG A 11 -38.77 17.96 -39.40
CA ARG A 11 -38.82 16.71 -38.63
C ARG A 11 -37.91 16.83 -37.39
N ARG A 12 -38.46 17.22 -36.23
CA ARG A 12 -37.74 17.17 -34.95
C ARG A 12 -37.36 15.71 -34.68
N ARG A 13 -36.07 15.39 -34.78
CA ARG A 13 -35.52 14.08 -34.38
C ARG A 13 -35.84 13.87 -32.90
N ARG A 14 -36.72 12.92 -32.58
CA ARG A 14 -37.03 12.54 -31.20
C ARG A 14 -35.86 11.70 -30.69
N ILE A 15 -35.15 12.20 -29.68
CA ILE A 15 -34.05 11.48 -29.04
C ILE A 15 -34.64 10.27 -28.29
N ASN A 16 -34.05 9.09 -28.49
CA ASN A 16 -34.49 7.89 -27.80
C ASN A 16 -33.84 7.84 -26.41
N TYR A 17 -34.51 8.45 -25.43
CA TYR A 17 -34.05 8.56 -24.05
C TYR A 17 -33.74 7.20 -23.39
N ARG A 18 -34.33 6.10 -23.85
CA ARG A 18 -34.02 4.75 -23.36
C ARG A 18 -32.60 4.30 -23.72
N ARG A 19 -32.14 4.60 -24.94
CA ARG A 19 -30.77 4.29 -25.39
C ARG A 19 -29.75 5.18 -24.69
N VAL A 20 -30.10 6.45 -24.47
CA VAL A 20 -29.26 7.39 -23.71
C VAL A 20 -29.13 6.95 -22.26
N ALA A 21 -30.22 6.53 -21.61
CA ALA A 21 -30.21 6.02 -20.24
C ALA A 21 -29.36 4.74 -20.09
N LEU A 22 -29.41 3.81 -21.07
CA LEU A 22 -28.56 2.62 -21.07
C LEU A 22 -27.07 2.94 -21.20
N LEU A 23 -26.71 3.90 -22.07
CA LEU A 23 -25.33 4.36 -22.22
C LEU A 23 -24.81 5.03 -20.93
N LEU A 24 -25.63 5.86 -20.30
CA LEU A 24 -25.29 6.47 -19.01
C LEU A 24 -25.15 5.41 -17.90
N GLY A 25 -26.02 4.41 -17.87
CA GLY A 25 -25.91 3.29 -16.93
C GLY A 25 -24.61 2.49 -17.12
N GLY A 26 -24.24 2.19 -18.37
CA GLY A 26 -22.96 1.55 -18.70
C GLY A 26 -21.76 2.39 -18.28
N LEU A 27 -21.81 3.71 -18.51
CA LEU A 27 -20.76 4.63 -18.08
C LEU A 27 -20.60 4.66 -16.56
N VAL A 28 -21.70 4.72 -15.81
CA VAL A 28 -21.68 4.67 -14.34
C VAL A 28 -21.07 3.35 -13.86
N LEU A 29 -21.38 2.24 -14.52
CA LEU A 29 -20.86 0.92 -14.18
C LEU A 29 -19.35 0.82 -14.44
N ILE A 30 -18.86 1.41 -15.54
CA ILE A 30 -17.43 1.53 -15.84
C ILE A 30 -16.74 2.42 -14.79
N ILE A 31 -17.32 3.56 -14.43
CA ILE A 31 -16.79 4.45 -13.39
C ILE A 31 -16.73 3.71 -12.05
N LEU A 32 -17.78 2.95 -11.67
CA LEU A 32 -17.79 2.15 -10.45
C LEU A 32 -16.72 1.05 -10.47
N LEU A 33 -16.49 0.39 -11.61
CA LEU A 33 -15.43 -0.61 -11.78
C LEU A 33 -14.04 0.03 -11.65
N ILE A 34 -13.83 1.20 -12.27
CA ILE A 34 -12.59 1.97 -12.15
C ILE A 34 -12.37 2.41 -10.70
N VAL A 35 -13.38 3.00 -10.05
CA VAL A 35 -13.32 3.43 -8.64
C VAL A 35 -13.09 2.25 -7.69
N LYS A 36 -13.62 1.06 -8.00
CA LYS A 36 -13.37 -0.18 -7.24
C LYS A 36 -11.92 -0.68 -7.41
N ILE A 37 -11.28 -0.42 -8.54
CA ILE A 37 -9.84 -0.69 -8.74
C ILE A 37 -9.00 0.32 -7.95
N PHE A 38 -9.45 1.57 -7.83
CA PHE A 38 -8.83 2.66 -7.07
C PHE A 38 -9.26 2.74 -5.58
N THR A 39 -9.83 1.69 -4.98
CA THR A 39 -10.21 1.73 -3.55
C THR A 39 -8.97 2.01 -2.66
N LYS A 40 -9.00 3.22 -2.12
CA LYS A 40 -7.94 4.08 -1.55
C LYS A 40 -7.16 3.63 -0.30
N ASN A 41 -7.32 2.40 0.18
CA ASN A 41 -6.71 1.95 1.45
C ASN A 41 -5.86 0.68 1.28
N ARG A 42 -5.17 0.56 0.14
CA ARG A 42 -4.22 -0.56 -0.06
C ARG A 42 -2.87 -0.15 0.49
N TYR A 43 -2.23 -1.07 1.21
CA TYR A 43 -0.89 -0.90 1.79
C TYR A 43 0.11 -0.23 0.82
N VAL A 44 0.20 -0.75 -0.40
CA VAL A 44 1.08 -0.22 -1.47
C VAL A 44 0.78 1.25 -1.84
N SER A 45 -0.49 1.68 -1.77
CA SER A 45 -0.83 3.08 -2.06
C SER A 45 -0.38 4.05 -0.95
N HIS A 46 -0.16 3.57 0.27
CA HIS A 46 0.43 4.37 1.34
C HIS A 46 1.96 4.46 1.18
N ILE A 47 2.60 3.39 0.70
CA ILE A 47 4.02 3.44 0.30
C ILE A 47 4.22 4.52 -0.77
N GLU A 48 3.43 4.50 -1.84
CA GLU A 48 3.51 5.50 -2.92
C GLU A 48 3.34 6.94 -2.39
N LYS A 49 2.34 7.18 -1.54
CA LYS A 49 2.12 8.49 -0.91
C LYS A 49 3.29 8.95 -0.05
N ALA A 50 3.84 8.06 0.80
CA ALA A 50 4.95 8.38 1.68
C ALA A 50 6.21 8.73 0.86
N LEU A 51 6.50 7.94 -0.18
CA LEU A 51 7.66 8.16 -1.05
C LEU A 51 7.54 9.38 -1.99
N ASP A 52 6.32 9.75 -2.37
CA ASP A 52 6.04 10.98 -3.13
C ASP A 52 5.99 12.24 -2.22
N GLY A 53 5.97 12.06 -0.90
CA GLY A 53 5.99 13.11 0.11
C GLY A 53 7.34 13.82 0.23
N ASP A 54 7.37 14.98 0.90
CA ASP A 54 8.62 15.59 1.34
C ASP A 54 9.07 14.90 2.63
N ILE A 55 9.84 13.82 2.51
CA ILE A 55 10.31 13.01 3.64
C ILE A 55 11.23 13.87 4.52
N THR A 56 10.84 14.04 5.79
CA THR A 56 11.63 14.76 6.80
C THR A 56 12.51 13.83 7.60
N GLN A 57 12.01 12.62 7.88
CA GLN A 57 12.73 11.60 8.63
C GLN A 57 12.28 10.20 8.16
N MET A 58 13.21 9.26 8.22
CA MET A 58 12.93 7.85 7.98
C MET A 58 13.81 7.01 8.90
N SER A 59 13.23 6.06 9.61
CA SER A 59 13.96 5.19 10.51
C SER A 59 13.31 3.81 10.58
N GLY A 60 14.01 2.85 11.17
CA GLY A 60 13.49 1.52 11.33
C GLY A 60 14.56 0.45 11.47
N SER A 61 14.16 -0.78 11.22
CA SER A 61 15.00 -1.94 11.44
C SER A 61 14.74 -3.08 10.45
N ILE A 62 15.75 -3.94 10.28
CA ILE A 62 15.59 -5.23 9.61
C ILE A 62 16.01 -6.31 10.60
N SER A 63 15.13 -7.29 10.78
CA SER A 63 15.31 -8.39 11.74
C SER A 63 14.94 -9.72 11.11
N THR A 64 15.56 -10.82 11.55
CA THR A 64 14.99 -12.16 11.31
C THR A 64 13.93 -12.45 12.36
N VAL A 65 12.85 -13.12 11.96
CA VAL A 65 11.79 -13.58 12.88
C VAL A 65 11.34 -14.98 12.50
N SER A 66 10.87 -15.75 13.48
CA SER A 66 10.42 -17.12 13.26
C SER A 66 8.90 -17.28 13.17
N VAL A 67 8.17 -16.43 13.89
CA VAL A 67 6.71 -16.36 13.90
C VAL A 67 6.29 -14.93 13.72
N ILE A 68 5.37 -14.69 12.78
CA ILE A 68 4.83 -13.37 12.50
C ILE A 68 3.47 -13.25 13.17
N ASP A 69 3.42 -12.51 14.28
CA ASP A 69 2.16 -12.01 14.80
C ASP A 69 2.01 -10.54 14.42
N ALA A 70 1.08 -10.23 13.53
CA ALA A 70 0.72 -8.86 13.13
C ALA A 70 -0.60 -8.40 13.78
N THR A 71 -0.97 -9.01 14.90
CA THR A 71 -2.17 -8.65 15.67
C THR A 71 -1.89 -7.43 16.53
N VAL A 72 -2.87 -6.54 16.59
CA VAL A 72 -2.81 -5.39 17.48
C VAL A 72 -3.48 -5.73 18.80
N TYR A 73 -2.72 -5.55 19.87
CA TYR A 73 -3.14 -5.74 21.23
C TYR A 73 -3.37 -4.39 21.90
N GLU A 74 -4.26 -4.35 22.88
CA GLU A 74 -4.50 -3.18 23.73
C GLU A 74 -4.73 -3.69 25.15
N ASN A 75 -3.94 -3.18 26.09
CA ASN A 75 -4.10 -3.46 27.51
C ASN A 75 -4.02 -2.14 28.29
N GLU A 76 -5.00 -1.86 29.15
CA GLU A 76 -5.05 -0.65 29.98
C GLU A 76 -4.90 0.69 29.20
N GLY A 77 -5.34 0.72 27.94
CA GLY A 77 -5.20 1.89 27.05
C GLY A 77 -3.82 2.04 26.39
N ILE A 78 -2.88 1.14 26.70
CA ILE A 78 -1.58 1.03 26.02
C ILE A 78 -1.72 -0.01 24.90
N ARG A 79 -1.46 0.39 23.66
CA ARG A 79 -1.46 -0.51 22.50
C ARG A 79 -0.07 -1.11 22.29
N TYR A 80 -0.07 -2.38 21.92
CA TYR A 80 1.13 -3.10 21.50
C TYR A 80 0.86 -3.61 20.09
N THR A 81 1.77 -3.30 19.16
CA THR A 81 1.82 -3.90 17.84
C THR A 81 2.82 -5.05 17.89
N ASN A 82 2.55 -6.08 17.09
CA ASN A 82 3.47 -7.12 16.66
C ASN A 82 4.23 -7.91 17.75
N GLN A 83 3.79 -9.14 18.04
CA GLN A 83 4.48 -10.07 18.96
C GLN A 83 5.23 -11.17 18.19
N HIS A 84 6.25 -10.78 17.43
CA HIS A 84 7.07 -11.75 16.70
C HIS A 84 7.90 -12.63 17.65
N GLU A 85 8.10 -13.89 17.30
CA GLU A 85 8.99 -14.80 18.03
C GLU A 85 10.41 -14.83 17.43
N ASP A 86 11.40 -15.13 18.26
CA ASP A 86 12.82 -15.31 17.92
C ASP A 86 13.44 -14.14 17.13
N ILE A 87 13.07 -12.90 17.49
CA ILE A 87 13.55 -11.69 16.82
C ILE A 87 15.08 -11.56 16.98
N LYS A 88 15.81 -11.55 15.86
CA LYS A 88 17.23 -11.19 15.81
C LYS A 88 17.43 -9.99 14.91
N ARG A 89 17.79 -8.86 15.51
CA ARG A 89 18.01 -7.61 14.78
C ARG A 89 19.31 -7.69 13.97
N LEU A 90 19.20 -7.48 12.67
CA LEU A 90 20.33 -7.48 11.74
C LEU A 90 20.90 -6.07 11.57
N MET A 91 20.01 -5.10 11.39
CA MET A 91 20.41 -3.70 11.21
C MET A 91 19.33 -2.73 11.68
N THR A 92 19.76 -1.48 11.89
CA THR A 92 18.91 -0.31 12.07
C THR A 92 19.36 0.79 11.12
N PHE A 93 18.45 1.69 10.79
CA PHE A 93 18.73 2.88 10.00
C PHE A 93 18.00 4.08 10.59
N GLU A 94 18.63 5.24 10.55
CA GLU A 94 18.05 6.51 10.98
C GLU A 94 18.50 7.63 10.04
N GLY A 95 17.58 8.18 9.27
CA GLY A 95 17.88 9.15 8.21
C GLY A 95 18.36 10.52 8.70
N SER A 96 18.26 10.80 10.00
CA SER A 96 18.94 11.95 10.60
C SER A 96 20.44 11.75 10.80
N LEU A 97 20.94 10.51 10.69
CA LEU A 97 22.36 10.17 10.78
C LEU A 97 22.99 10.09 9.37
N PRO A 98 24.01 10.91 9.05
CA PRO A 98 24.67 10.89 7.74
C PRO A 98 25.24 9.53 7.34
N GLU A 99 25.72 8.74 8.30
CA GLU A 99 26.27 7.40 8.09
C GLU A 99 25.22 6.35 7.66
N ASP A 100 23.93 6.63 7.87
CA ASP A 100 22.82 5.74 7.50
C ASP A 100 22.12 6.18 6.20
N ALA A 101 22.62 7.22 5.53
CA ALA A 101 22.01 7.77 4.32
C ALA A 101 21.86 6.71 3.20
N ASP A 102 22.89 5.90 2.97
CA ASP A 102 22.86 4.84 1.95
C ASP A 102 21.82 3.76 2.31
N LYS A 103 21.77 3.33 3.59
CA LYS A 103 20.77 2.36 4.08
C LYS A 103 19.34 2.87 3.89
N VAL A 104 19.11 4.15 4.17
CA VAL A 104 17.79 4.77 3.98
C VAL A 104 17.38 4.75 2.51
N ASP A 105 18.30 5.06 1.60
CA ASP A 105 18.02 5.03 0.17
C ASP A 105 17.81 3.60 -0.37
N ASP A 106 18.50 2.61 0.20
CA ASP A 106 18.27 1.20 -0.08
C ASP A 106 16.87 0.76 0.37
N VAL A 107 16.45 1.11 1.60
CA VAL A 107 15.10 0.79 2.10
C VAL A 107 14.01 1.51 1.29
N LYS A 108 14.22 2.78 0.87
CA LYS A 108 13.31 3.44 -0.08
C LYS A 108 13.19 2.65 -1.37
N THR A 109 14.29 2.08 -1.85
CA THR A 109 14.29 1.28 -3.09
C THR A 109 13.57 -0.06 -2.88
N LEU A 110 13.70 -0.71 -1.72
CA LEU A 110 12.88 -1.88 -1.35
C LEU A 110 11.38 -1.54 -1.38
N LEU A 111 10.99 -0.42 -0.77
CA LEU A 111 9.60 0.04 -0.76
C LEU A 111 9.09 0.37 -2.17
N LYS A 112 9.89 1.02 -3.03
CA LYS A 112 9.54 1.26 -4.44
C LYS A 112 9.28 -0.04 -5.20
N ASN A 113 10.07 -1.08 -4.94
CA ASN A 113 9.90 -2.37 -5.57
C ASN A 113 8.54 -3.01 -5.24
N MET A 114 7.96 -2.73 -4.05
CA MET A 114 6.60 -3.18 -3.71
C MET A 114 5.51 -2.58 -4.60
N ILE A 115 5.73 -1.38 -5.16
CA ILE A 115 4.76 -0.70 -6.03
C ILE A 115 4.62 -1.44 -7.37
N ILE A 116 5.73 -1.99 -7.88
CA ILE A 116 5.79 -2.67 -9.18
C ILE A 116 5.70 -4.20 -9.08
N SER A 117 5.73 -4.75 -7.86
CA SER A 117 5.72 -6.20 -7.63
C SER A 117 4.38 -6.84 -7.99
N GLU A 118 4.45 -8.04 -8.56
CA GLU A 118 3.27 -8.82 -8.92
C GLU A 118 2.62 -9.42 -7.67
N LYS A 119 1.29 -9.25 -7.54
CA LYS A 119 0.53 -9.91 -6.48
C LYS A 119 0.48 -11.42 -6.69
N THR A 120 0.71 -12.18 -5.64
CA THR A 120 0.72 -13.65 -5.70
C THR A 120 -0.49 -14.24 -4.98
N GLN A 121 -0.35 -14.49 -3.68
CA GLN A 121 -1.32 -15.23 -2.87
C GLN A 121 -1.87 -14.38 -1.73
N VAL A 122 -3.00 -14.84 -1.18
CA VAL A 122 -3.62 -14.22 0.00
C VAL A 122 -3.70 -15.29 1.09
N LEU A 123 -3.16 -14.96 2.25
CA LEU A 123 -3.10 -15.88 3.39
C LEU A 123 -3.81 -15.27 4.59
N ASP A 124 -4.54 -16.09 5.34
CA ASP A 124 -5.12 -15.63 6.61
C ASP A 124 -4.03 -15.35 7.64
N ASP A 125 -2.98 -16.19 7.65
CA ASP A 125 -1.83 -16.09 8.53
C ASP A 125 -0.56 -16.62 7.87
N LEU A 126 0.60 -16.28 8.41
CA LEU A 126 1.91 -16.72 7.91
C LEU A 126 2.41 -17.94 8.72
N PRO A 127 2.91 -19.01 8.05
CA PRO A 127 3.40 -20.18 8.76
C PRO A 127 4.68 -19.87 9.54
N ARG A 128 4.92 -20.60 10.63
CA ARG A 128 6.20 -20.55 11.35
C ARG A 128 7.35 -21.06 10.48
N LYS A 129 8.48 -20.35 10.49
CA LYS A 129 9.74 -20.76 9.84
C LYS A 129 10.93 -20.34 10.72
N GLU A 130 11.81 -21.23 11.16
CA GLU A 130 12.91 -20.92 12.11
C GLU A 130 13.99 -19.99 11.53
N ASP A 131 13.75 -18.66 11.54
CA ASP A 131 14.51 -17.59 10.86
C ASP A 131 14.17 -17.39 9.37
N GLY A 132 13.03 -17.92 8.91
CA GLY A 132 12.66 -17.90 7.48
C GLY A 132 12.13 -16.55 6.95
N TYR A 133 12.00 -15.55 7.82
CA TYR A 133 11.48 -14.23 7.45
C TYR A 133 12.46 -13.11 7.78
N TYR A 134 12.66 -12.21 6.83
CA TYR A 134 13.11 -10.85 7.14
C TYR A 134 11.90 -9.96 7.40
N TRP A 135 11.81 -9.44 8.62
CA TRP A 135 10.88 -8.38 9.01
C TRP A 135 11.56 -7.03 8.80
N ILE A 136 10.98 -6.23 7.92
CA ILE A 136 11.44 -4.88 7.59
C ILE A 136 10.42 -3.90 8.17
N GLU A 137 10.86 -3.16 9.17
CA GLU A 137 10.14 -2.08 9.83
C GLU A 137 10.66 -0.75 9.26
N ALA A 138 9.76 0.13 8.82
CA ALA A 138 10.12 1.45 8.34
C ALA A 138 9.06 2.50 8.72
N ASP A 139 9.49 3.48 9.49
CA ASP A 139 8.72 4.65 9.89
C ASP A 139 9.16 5.83 9.03
N ILE A 140 8.20 6.47 8.35
CA ILE A 140 8.46 7.58 7.43
C ILE A 140 7.61 8.78 7.84
N PHE A 141 8.28 9.89 8.10
CA PHE A 141 7.66 11.18 8.38
C PHE A 141 7.74 12.06 7.14
N THR A 142 6.62 12.64 6.74
CA THR A 142 6.55 13.55 5.59
C THR A 142 5.89 14.88 5.97
N LYS A 143 6.30 15.98 5.35
CA LYS A 143 5.58 17.25 5.53
C LYS A 143 4.22 17.19 4.83
N ASP A 144 3.17 17.56 5.55
CA ASP A 144 1.87 17.79 4.92
C ASP A 144 2.00 18.90 3.85
N LYS A 145 1.61 18.57 2.62
CA LYS A 145 1.65 19.50 1.48
C LYS A 145 0.56 20.58 1.58
N PHE A 146 -0.44 20.44 2.47
CA PHE A 146 -1.67 21.22 2.36
C PHE A 146 -1.69 22.57 3.12
N LEU A 147 -1.25 22.74 4.37
CA LEU A 147 -1.45 24.05 5.07
C LEU A 147 -0.52 24.34 6.26
N ILE A 148 0.06 25.56 6.28
CA ILE A 148 0.34 26.57 7.36
C ILE A 148 0.70 26.14 8.82
N PHE A 149 0.41 24.93 9.27
CA PHE A 149 0.85 24.35 10.54
C PHE A 149 1.81 23.18 10.23
N LYS A 150 2.91 23.05 11.00
CA LYS A 150 3.82 21.90 10.90
C LYS A 150 3.14 20.65 11.47
N THR A 151 2.26 20.03 10.70
CA THR A 151 1.80 18.66 10.95
C THR A 151 2.57 17.75 9.99
N GLU A 152 3.33 16.81 10.55
CA GLU A 152 3.99 15.75 9.80
C GLU A 152 3.01 14.57 9.70
N ASP A 153 2.90 13.99 8.50
CA ASP A 153 2.20 12.72 8.30
C ASP A 153 3.19 11.59 8.62
N GLU A 154 2.78 10.69 9.50
CA GLU A 154 3.54 9.51 9.90
C GLU A 154 3.02 8.27 9.16
N TYR A 155 3.96 7.47 8.65
CA TYR A 155 3.69 6.22 7.98
C TYR A 155 4.59 5.10 8.52
N ASN A 156 3.99 4.13 9.22
CA ASN A 156 4.66 2.95 9.74
C ASN A 156 4.39 1.75 8.82
N PHE A 157 5.44 1.08 8.38
CA PHE A 157 5.40 -0.02 7.41
C PHE A 157 6.04 -1.29 7.99
N ASP A 158 5.28 -2.39 7.96
CA ASP A 158 5.71 -3.74 8.27
C ASP A 158 5.68 -4.63 7.02
N LEU A 159 6.86 -5.04 6.54
CA LEU A 159 7.00 -5.99 5.43
C LEU A 159 7.64 -7.27 5.93
N TYR A 160 7.10 -8.41 5.47
CA TYR A 160 7.59 -9.73 5.86
C TYR A 160 8.06 -10.48 4.62
N TYR A 161 9.36 -10.47 4.37
CA TYR A 161 9.95 -11.20 3.24
C TYR A 161 10.25 -12.63 3.64
N ASP A 162 9.59 -13.57 2.97
CA ASP A 162 9.85 -15.00 3.09
C ASP A 162 11.10 -15.38 2.26
N ILE A 163 12.14 -15.80 2.97
CA ILE A 163 13.47 -16.08 2.38
C ILE A 163 13.41 -17.29 1.44
N GLU A 164 12.61 -18.30 1.78
CA GLU A 164 12.48 -19.52 0.98
C GLU A 164 11.61 -19.30 -0.25
N ASP A 165 10.43 -18.69 -0.05
CA ASP A 165 9.41 -18.53 -1.09
C ASP A 165 9.60 -17.25 -1.91
N LYS A 166 10.60 -16.42 -1.58
CA LYS A 166 10.93 -15.14 -2.24
C LYS A 166 9.69 -14.25 -2.42
N THR A 167 8.86 -14.21 -1.39
CA THR A 167 7.56 -13.53 -1.39
C THR A 167 7.51 -12.56 -0.23
N VAL A 168 7.17 -11.30 -0.52
CA VAL A 168 6.94 -10.27 0.49
C VAL A 168 5.46 -10.25 0.87
N TYR A 169 5.18 -10.43 2.15
CA TYR A 169 3.84 -10.36 2.71
C TYR A 169 3.62 -9.05 3.45
N VAL A 170 2.43 -8.47 3.27
CA VAL A 170 1.97 -7.28 3.98
C VAL A 170 0.49 -7.44 4.32
N LYS A 171 -0.01 -6.79 5.37
CA LYS A 171 -1.46 -6.71 5.58
C LYS A 171 -2.07 -5.86 4.45
N GLU A 172 -3.06 -6.40 3.73
CA GLU A 172 -3.60 -5.75 2.52
C GLU A 172 -4.06 -4.30 2.75
N LYS A 173 -4.59 -4.04 3.94
CA LYS A 173 -4.99 -2.71 4.39
C LYS A 173 -3.89 -2.12 5.23
N TYR A 174 -3.55 -0.88 4.88
CA TYR A 174 -2.66 -0.08 5.69
C TYR A 174 -3.22 0.04 7.11
N TYR A 175 -2.36 -0.23 8.09
CA TYR A 175 -2.74 -0.20 9.48
C TYR A 175 -2.90 1.26 9.91
N ASP A 176 -4.09 1.59 10.43
CA ASP A 176 -4.31 2.82 11.16
C ASP A 176 -4.16 2.47 12.64
N GLU A 177 -3.19 3.10 13.28
CA GLU A 177 -2.81 2.85 14.67
C GLU A 177 -3.97 2.94 15.66
N PHE A 178 -5.07 3.59 15.27
CA PHE A 178 -6.26 3.75 16.09
C PHE A 178 -7.32 2.65 15.89
N SER A 179 -7.13 1.64 15.02
CA SER A 179 -8.20 0.68 14.68
C SER A 179 -7.86 -0.82 14.79
N LYS A 180 -8.53 -1.53 15.73
CA LYS A 180 -8.50 -3.02 15.82
C LYS A 180 -9.21 -3.72 14.66
N LYS A 181 -9.89 -2.97 13.78
CA LYS A 181 -10.62 -3.50 12.61
C LYS A 181 -9.70 -4.28 11.68
N TYR A 182 -8.40 -3.99 11.71
CA TYR A 182 -7.43 -4.54 10.78
C TYR A 182 -6.77 -5.86 11.23
N ASN A 183 -6.98 -6.32 12.48
CA ASN A 183 -6.49 -7.63 12.94
C ASN A 183 -7.02 -8.79 12.08
N LYS A 184 -8.23 -8.64 11.51
CA LYS A 184 -8.87 -9.65 10.65
C LYS A 184 -8.47 -9.54 9.17
N VAL A 185 -7.56 -8.63 8.83
CA VAL A 185 -7.11 -8.47 7.45
C VAL A 185 -6.12 -9.56 7.11
N LYS A 186 -6.31 -10.16 5.94
CA LYS A 186 -5.42 -11.17 5.39
C LYS A 186 -4.10 -10.57 4.94
N PHE A 187 -3.05 -11.37 4.95
CA PHE A 187 -1.81 -11.05 4.28
C PHE A 187 -1.98 -11.14 2.78
N GLN A 188 -1.44 -10.16 2.07
CA GLN A 188 -1.26 -10.18 0.63
C GLN A 188 0.22 -10.41 0.34
N GLY A 189 0.51 -11.46 -0.42
CA GLY A 189 1.83 -11.76 -0.96
C GLY A 189 2.11 -11.00 -2.25
N TYR A 190 3.36 -10.61 -2.41
CA TYR A 190 3.95 -9.96 -3.57
C TYR A 190 5.23 -10.69 -3.93
N LYS A 191 5.40 -11.04 -5.21
CA LYS A 191 6.64 -11.66 -5.68
C LYS A 191 7.77 -10.64 -5.55
N ALA A 192 8.84 -10.98 -4.82
CA ALA A 192 10.00 -10.12 -4.73
C ALA A 192 10.67 -9.98 -6.10
N THR A 193 11.04 -8.75 -6.47
CA THR A 193 11.84 -8.50 -7.67
C THR A 193 13.30 -8.89 -7.41
N ASP A 194 14.06 -9.14 -8.46
CA ASP A 194 15.50 -9.42 -8.32
C ASP A 194 16.21 -8.27 -7.60
N GLN A 195 15.88 -7.03 -7.94
CA GLN A 195 16.41 -5.85 -7.26
C GLN A 195 16.06 -5.81 -5.77
N PHE A 196 14.85 -6.21 -5.38
CA PHE A 196 14.46 -6.27 -3.98
C PHE A 196 15.34 -7.29 -3.22
N ILE A 197 15.57 -8.45 -3.82
CA ILE A 197 16.38 -9.52 -3.23
C ILE A 197 17.84 -9.08 -3.09
N ASP A 198 18.41 -8.48 -4.15
CA ASP A 198 19.81 -8.05 -4.16
C ASP A 198 20.08 -7.00 -3.06
N ILE A 199 19.25 -5.96 -2.98
CA ILE A 199 19.37 -4.92 -1.95
C ILE A 199 19.22 -5.50 -0.55
N LEU A 200 18.24 -6.41 -0.35
CA LEU A 200 18.02 -7.00 0.97
C LEU A 200 19.20 -7.87 1.39
N ASN A 201 19.82 -8.60 0.46
CA ASN A 201 21.03 -9.36 0.75
C ASN A 201 22.19 -8.43 1.12
N ASP A 202 22.38 -7.32 0.40
CA ASP A 202 23.44 -6.35 0.70
C ASP A 202 23.26 -5.72 2.08
N LEU A 203 22.03 -5.42 2.48
CA LEU A 203 21.70 -4.86 3.80
C LEU A 203 21.83 -5.86 4.97
N THR A 204 21.75 -7.16 4.69
CA THR A 204 21.72 -8.21 5.72
C THR A 204 22.97 -9.09 5.76
N SER A 205 23.93 -8.87 4.85
CA SER A 205 25.24 -9.54 4.81
C SER A 205 26.23 -8.95 5.80
#